data_AF-A0A538E548-F1
#
_entry.id   AF-A0A538E548-F1
#
_cell.length_a   1.000
_cell.length_b   1.000
_cell.length_c   1.000
_cell.angle_alpha   90.00
_cell.angle_beta   90.00
_cell.angle_gamma   90.00
#
_symmetry.space_group_name_H-M   'P 1'
#
loop_
_entity.id
_entity.type
_entity.pdbx_description
1 polymer ?
#
loop_
_entity_poly.entity_id
_entity_poly.type
_entity_poly.pdbx_seq_one_letter_code
_entity_poly.pdbx_strand_id
1 'polypeptide(L)'
;MGENDLGNWEPLTVPEAAGLFADCACPWWIMGGLAIEAFVGAQDRRQHDDIDVCCLARDQLRVGASLPSWDLRCADPPGRLRRWLDGEILEEPVHDVWARERPDRPWCLQIVLNPSVGDEWIYRRDPRIRRRLADLVWVSAGVPYLVPEVQLLFKSKTVRPKDEQDFEDGLPLLDPRQRAWLRDALRAVDPSHAWLAAL
;
A
#
# COMPACT_ATOMS: atom_id res chain seq x y z
N MET A 1 -17.10 7.57 -22.69
CA MET A 1 -15.81 7.04 -22.20
C MET A 1 -16.11 5.64 -21.68
N GLY A 2 -15.65 4.63 -22.43
CA GLY A 2 -16.11 3.24 -22.30
C GLY A 2 -15.56 2.54 -21.05
N GLU A 3 -16.23 1.47 -20.66
CA GLU A 3 -16.01 0.62 -19.48
C GLU A 3 -14.64 -0.11 -19.40
N ASN A 4 -13.60 0.33 -20.12
CA ASN A 4 -12.32 -0.37 -20.23
C ASN A 4 -11.07 0.53 -20.03
N ASP A 5 -11.14 1.51 -19.14
CA ASP A 5 -10.02 2.41 -18.79
C ASP A 5 -9.14 1.87 -17.63
N LEU A 6 -9.26 0.58 -17.29
CA LEU A 6 -8.61 0.00 -16.10
C LEU A 6 -7.07 -0.13 -16.22
N GLY A 7 -6.52 -0.02 -17.43
CA GLY A 7 -5.09 -0.17 -17.70
C GLY A 7 -4.34 1.14 -17.99
N ASN A 8 -5.03 2.28 -17.98
CA ASN A 8 -4.45 3.58 -18.34
C ASN A 8 -3.86 4.28 -17.10
N TRP A 9 -2.58 4.03 -16.84
CA TRP A 9 -1.87 4.54 -15.66
C TRP A 9 -0.70 5.46 -16.05
N GLU A 10 -0.60 6.60 -15.38
CA GLU A 10 0.56 7.48 -15.34
C GLU A 10 0.83 7.81 -13.86
N PRO A 11 1.59 6.96 -13.15
CA PRO A 11 1.77 7.10 -11.70
C PRO A 11 2.44 8.41 -11.33
N LEU A 12 1.98 9.01 -10.22
CA LEU A 12 2.71 10.10 -9.58
C LEU A 12 4.08 9.59 -9.10
N THR A 13 5.05 10.51 -9.06
CA THR A 13 6.28 10.31 -8.32
C THR A 13 6.01 10.33 -6.81
N VAL A 14 6.92 9.75 -6.02
CA VAL A 14 6.82 9.78 -4.55
C VAL A 14 6.74 11.21 -3.99
N PRO A 15 7.56 12.19 -4.43
CA PRO A 15 7.43 13.57 -3.97
C PRO A 15 6.08 14.22 -4.32
N GLU A 16 5.51 13.93 -5.50
CA GLU A 16 4.19 14.44 -5.89
C GLU A 16 3.09 13.87 -4.99
N ALA A 17 3.07 12.55 -4.78
CA ALA A 17 2.13 11.92 -3.86
C ALA A 17 2.30 12.45 -2.43
N ALA A 18 3.53 12.58 -1.94
CA ALA A 18 3.80 13.13 -0.61
C ALA A 18 3.30 14.58 -0.48
N GLY A 19 3.41 15.39 -1.53
CA GLY A 19 2.88 16.75 -1.57
C GLY A 19 1.36 16.81 -1.40
N LEU A 20 0.62 15.84 -1.97
CA LEU A 20 -0.84 15.78 -1.85
C LEU A 20 -1.31 15.50 -0.41
N PHE A 21 -0.51 14.75 0.36
CA PHE A 21 -0.87 14.34 1.73
C PHE A 21 -0.07 15.06 2.82
N ALA A 22 0.70 16.10 2.47
CA ALA A 22 1.57 16.82 3.40
C ALA A 22 0.81 17.41 4.61
N ASP A 23 -0.39 17.95 4.38
CA ASP A 23 -1.25 18.54 5.41
C ASP A 23 -2.31 17.56 5.95
N CYS A 24 -2.22 16.26 5.61
CA CYS A 24 -3.20 15.28 6.02
C CYS A 24 -3.12 15.02 7.53
N ALA A 25 -4.18 15.35 8.27
CA ALA A 25 -4.27 15.21 9.73
C ALA A 25 -4.55 13.76 10.20
N CYS A 26 -3.97 12.76 9.54
CA CYS A 26 -3.98 11.36 9.94
C CYS A 26 -2.75 10.62 9.39
N PRO A 27 -2.39 9.46 9.97
CA PRO A 27 -1.30 8.65 9.46
C PRO A 27 -1.60 8.14 8.04
N TRP A 28 -0.65 8.37 7.14
CA TRP A 28 -0.58 7.78 5.81
C TRP A 28 0.86 7.33 5.53
N TRP A 29 1.05 6.44 4.57
CA TRP A 29 2.37 5.98 4.15
C TRP A 29 2.36 5.44 2.72
N ILE A 30 3.51 5.50 2.06
CA ILE A 30 3.74 4.82 0.79
C ILE A 30 3.90 3.32 1.05
N MET A 31 3.26 2.49 0.22
CA MET A 31 3.44 1.04 0.21
C MET A 31 3.80 0.55 -1.21
N GLY A 32 3.73 -0.75 -1.43
CA GLY A 32 4.03 -1.37 -2.72
C GLY A 32 5.53 -1.46 -3.03
N GLY A 33 5.87 -1.45 -4.31
CA GLY A 33 7.24 -1.57 -4.79
C GLY A 33 8.15 -0.41 -4.36
N LEU A 34 7.58 0.80 -4.33
CA LEU A 34 8.27 2.03 -3.96
C LEU A 34 8.69 2.04 -2.48
N ALA A 35 7.94 1.40 -1.59
CA ALA A 35 8.36 1.23 -0.19
C ALA A 35 9.59 0.32 -0.04
N ILE A 36 9.65 -0.76 -0.83
CA ILE A 36 10.86 -1.61 -0.90
C ILE A 36 12.02 -0.83 -1.54
N GLU A 37 11.76 0.00 -2.54
CA GLU A 37 12.81 0.84 -3.17
C GLU A 37 13.43 1.85 -2.25
N ALA A 38 12.59 2.58 -1.52
CA ALA A 38 13.07 3.46 -0.47
C ALA A 38 13.93 2.69 0.54
N PHE A 39 13.52 1.49 0.94
CA PHE A 39 14.24 0.69 1.93
C PHE A 39 15.60 0.17 1.43
N VAL A 40 15.65 -0.31 0.19
CA VAL A 40 16.89 -0.81 -0.44
C VAL A 40 17.87 0.32 -0.72
N GLY A 41 17.38 1.56 -0.91
CA GLY A 41 18.21 2.72 -1.21
C GLY A 41 18.71 2.74 -2.66
N ALA A 42 18.06 2.00 -3.56
CA ALA A 42 18.39 1.91 -4.98
C ALA A 42 17.27 2.53 -5.82
N GLN A 43 17.31 3.86 -5.98
CA GLN A 43 16.36 4.58 -6.83
C GLN A 43 16.39 4.07 -8.26
N ASP A 44 15.23 4.05 -8.92
CA ASP A 44 15.07 3.63 -10.31
C ASP A 44 15.54 2.18 -10.57
N ARG A 45 15.56 1.32 -9.54
CA ARG A 45 15.97 -0.09 -9.70
C ARG A 45 15.09 -0.83 -10.71
N ARG A 46 13.82 -0.41 -10.81
CA ARG A 46 12.85 -0.90 -11.79
C ARG A 46 11.75 0.13 -12.01
N GLN A 47 11.07 0.02 -13.15
CA GLN A 47 9.86 0.78 -13.39
C GLN A 47 8.74 0.35 -12.40
N HIS A 48 7.95 1.32 -11.94
CA HIS A 48 6.73 1.09 -11.18
C HIS A 48 5.53 1.54 -12.01
N ASP A 49 4.54 0.66 -12.10
CA ASP A 49 3.32 0.87 -12.89
C ASP A 49 2.23 1.60 -12.10
N ASP A 50 2.47 1.78 -10.79
CA ASP A 50 1.56 2.31 -9.80
C ASP A 50 2.31 3.03 -8.67
N ILE A 51 1.57 3.80 -7.89
CA ILE A 51 1.98 4.30 -6.59
C ILE A 51 0.83 4.09 -5.61
N ASP A 52 1.14 3.41 -4.51
CA ASP A 52 0.19 3.09 -3.45
C ASP A 52 0.43 4.01 -2.25
N VAL A 53 -0.54 4.87 -1.96
CA VAL A 53 -0.66 5.53 -0.65
C VAL A 53 -1.60 4.70 0.20
N CYS A 54 -1.24 4.47 1.44
CA CYS A 54 -2.02 3.68 2.36
C CYS A 54 -2.41 4.49 3.58
N CYS A 55 -3.59 4.20 4.12
CA CYS A 55 -4.05 4.75 5.38
C CYS A 55 -4.89 3.72 6.15
N LEU A 56 -5.28 4.11 7.36
CA LEU A 56 -6.22 3.34 8.15
C LEU A 56 -7.64 3.57 7.63
N ALA A 57 -8.43 2.51 7.51
CA ALA A 57 -9.81 2.57 7.02
C ALA A 57 -10.70 3.53 7.83
N ARG A 58 -10.41 3.71 9.13
CA ARG A 58 -11.09 4.69 10.00
C ARG A 58 -10.79 6.16 9.63
N ASP A 59 -9.70 6.41 8.92
CA ASP A 59 -9.23 7.74 8.51
C ASP A 59 -9.53 8.00 7.02
N GLN A 60 -10.24 7.10 6.34
CA GLN A 60 -10.49 7.14 4.89
C GLN A 60 -11.03 8.49 4.40
N LEU A 61 -11.99 9.11 5.11
CA LEU A 61 -12.56 10.38 4.70
C LEU A 61 -11.55 11.54 4.76
N ARG A 62 -10.60 11.51 5.72
CA ARG A 62 -9.56 12.55 5.83
C ARG A 62 -8.55 12.45 4.69
N VAL A 63 -8.20 11.23 4.32
CA VAL A 63 -7.32 10.97 3.17
C VAL A 63 -8.03 11.35 1.87
N GLY A 64 -9.29 10.96 1.68
CA GLY A 64 -10.10 11.40 0.53
C GLY A 64 -10.20 12.93 0.41
N ALA A 65 -10.34 13.63 1.54
CA ALA A 65 -10.39 15.09 1.58
C ALA A 65 -9.07 15.79 1.18
N SER A 66 -7.95 15.06 1.14
CA SER A 66 -6.66 15.58 0.66
C SER A 66 -6.61 15.70 -0.87
N LEU A 67 -7.60 15.13 -1.57
CA LEU A 67 -7.73 15.15 -3.04
C LEU A 67 -9.03 15.85 -3.46
N PRO A 68 -9.22 17.14 -3.12
CA PRO A 68 -10.46 17.83 -3.42
C PRO A 68 -10.68 17.90 -4.94
N SER A 69 -11.89 17.57 -5.38
CA SER A 69 -12.31 17.60 -6.80
C SER A 69 -11.67 16.54 -7.71
N TRP A 70 -10.89 15.61 -7.17
CA TRP A 70 -10.37 14.46 -7.94
C TRP A 70 -11.48 13.44 -8.23
N ASP A 71 -11.32 12.67 -9.31
CA ASP A 71 -12.19 11.52 -9.61
C ASP A 71 -11.69 10.32 -8.81
N LEU A 72 -12.30 10.10 -7.65
CA LEU A 72 -12.04 8.94 -6.79
C LEU A 72 -13.02 7.81 -7.11
N ARG A 73 -12.47 6.64 -7.43
CA ARG A 73 -13.24 5.43 -7.71
C ARG A 73 -12.84 4.28 -6.79
N CYS A 74 -13.77 3.72 -6.05
CA CYS A 74 -13.50 2.51 -5.30
C CYS A 74 -13.71 1.26 -6.18
N ALA A 75 -12.85 0.26 -5.96
CA ALA A 75 -12.94 -1.05 -6.59
C ALA A 75 -14.04 -1.89 -5.91
N ASP A 76 -15.29 -1.70 -6.35
CA ASP A 76 -16.48 -2.28 -5.75
C ASP A 76 -17.51 -2.72 -6.82
N PRO A 77 -17.72 -4.05 -7.01
CA PRO A 77 -16.88 -5.14 -6.49
C PRO A 77 -15.48 -5.13 -7.13
N PRO A 78 -14.52 -5.94 -6.63
CA PRO A 78 -13.20 -6.07 -7.27
C PRO A 78 -13.32 -6.29 -8.79
N GLY A 79 -12.58 -5.49 -9.56
CA GLY A 79 -12.64 -5.48 -11.03
C GLY A 79 -13.67 -4.54 -11.65
N ARG A 80 -14.45 -3.81 -10.85
CA ARG A 80 -15.30 -2.70 -11.29
C ARG A 80 -15.02 -1.46 -10.46
N LEU A 81 -15.04 -0.30 -11.10
CA LEU A 81 -14.83 0.99 -10.45
C LEU A 81 -16.13 1.77 -10.39
N ARG A 82 -16.57 2.12 -9.18
CA ARG A 82 -17.67 3.05 -8.96
C ARG A 82 -17.17 4.31 -8.28
N ARG A 83 -17.90 5.41 -8.42
CA ARG A 83 -17.59 6.66 -7.73
C ARG A 83 -17.62 6.43 -6.21
N TRP A 84 -16.59 6.91 -5.53
CA TRP A 84 -16.62 7.08 -4.09
C TRP A 84 -17.35 8.40 -3.78
N LEU A 85 -18.46 8.33 -3.06
CA LEU A 85 -19.31 9.49 -2.82
C LEU A 85 -18.85 10.29 -1.60
N ASP A 86 -19.12 11.60 -1.61
CA ASP A 86 -18.75 12.47 -0.51
C ASP A 86 -19.41 12.02 0.80
N GLY A 87 -18.59 11.80 1.83
CA GLY A 87 -19.04 11.33 3.14
C GLY A 87 -19.36 9.83 3.22
N GLU A 88 -19.21 9.08 2.12
CA GLU A 88 -19.40 7.64 2.11
C GLU A 88 -18.28 6.92 2.86
N ILE A 89 -18.65 6.09 3.83
CA ILE A 89 -17.74 5.15 4.48
C ILE A 89 -17.71 3.87 3.64
N LEU A 90 -16.54 3.57 3.08
CA LEU A 90 -16.27 2.29 2.43
C LEU A 90 -16.07 1.22 3.52
N GLU A 91 -16.87 0.17 3.42
CA GLU A 91 -16.80 -1.01 4.29
C GLU A 91 -16.08 -2.16 3.58
N GLU A 92 -15.69 -3.18 4.36
CA GLU A 92 -15.21 -4.46 3.82
C GLU A 92 -16.21 -5.02 2.79
N PRO A 93 -15.77 -5.54 1.63
CA PRO A 93 -14.38 -5.87 1.28
C PRO A 93 -13.68 -4.77 0.43
N VAL A 94 -14.16 -3.53 0.46
CA VAL A 94 -13.61 -2.44 -0.38
C VAL A 94 -12.35 -1.88 0.26
N HIS A 95 -11.21 -2.08 -0.41
CA HIS A 95 -9.90 -1.65 0.11
C HIS A 95 -9.15 -0.70 -0.81
N ASP A 96 -9.47 -0.69 -2.10
CA ASP A 96 -8.67 0.01 -3.09
C ASP A 96 -9.52 1.13 -3.72
N VAL A 97 -9.02 2.35 -3.63
CA VAL A 97 -9.59 3.53 -4.26
C VAL A 97 -8.59 4.06 -5.27
N TRP A 98 -8.99 4.09 -6.54
CA TRP A 98 -8.19 4.65 -7.62
C TRP A 98 -8.50 6.13 -7.76
N ALA A 99 -7.44 6.91 -7.92
CA ALA A 99 -7.51 8.36 -7.95
C ALA A 99 -6.86 8.89 -9.24
N ARG A 100 -7.50 9.92 -9.78
CA ARG A 100 -6.99 10.74 -10.88
C ARG A 100 -7.52 12.16 -10.75
N GLU A 101 -6.79 13.12 -11.29
CA GLU A 101 -7.17 14.53 -11.20
C GLU A 101 -8.54 14.83 -11.81
N ARG A 102 -8.87 14.20 -12.94
CA ARG A 102 -10.13 14.39 -13.69
C ARG A 102 -10.54 13.11 -14.42
N PRO A 103 -11.84 12.92 -14.74
CA PRO A 103 -12.32 11.71 -15.40
C PRO A 103 -11.69 11.35 -16.75
N ASP A 104 -11.07 12.30 -17.44
CA ASP A 104 -10.42 12.13 -18.75
C ASP A 104 -8.90 11.95 -18.65
N ARG A 105 -8.34 11.93 -17.44
CA ARG A 105 -6.91 11.70 -17.18
C ARG A 105 -6.64 10.22 -16.85
N PRO A 106 -5.40 9.75 -17.04
CA PRO A 106 -4.98 8.43 -16.55
C PRO A 106 -5.12 8.32 -15.02
N TRP A 107 -5.23 7.09 -14.52
CA TRP A 107 -5.06 6.80 -13.10
C TRP A 107 -3.62 7.11 -12.69
N CYS A 108 -3.43 7.77 -11.55
CA CYS A 108 -2.10 8.19 -11.13
C CYS A 108 -1.77 7.83 -9.68
N LEU A 109 -2.75 7.35 -8.91
CA LEU A 109 -2.58 7.02 -7.50
C LEU A 109 -3.61 5.97 -7.07
N GLN A 110 -3.18 5.00 -6.27
CA GLN A 110 -4.07 4.10 -5.54
C GLN A 110 -4.01 4.43 -4.04
N ILE A 111 -5.18 4.56 -3.42
CA ILE A 111 -5.32 4.64 -1.95
C ILE A 111 -5.75 3.26 -1.45
N VAL A 112 -4.96 2.69 -0.55
CA VAL A 112 -5.20 1.38 0.06
C VAL A 112 -5.67 1.56 1.51
N LEU A 113 -6.88 1.11 1.81
CA LEU A 113 -7.49 1.16 3.13
C LEU A 113 -7.14 -0.10 3.92
N ASN A 114 -6.52 0.06 5.09
CA ASN A 114 -6.19 -1.04 5.98
C ASN A 114 -6.98 -1.00 7.30
N PRO A 115 -7.47 -2.15 7.79
CA PRO A 115 -8.19 -2.22 9.05
C PRO A 115 -7.26 -1.96 10.24
N SER A 116 -7.86 -1.46 11.33
CA SER A 116 -7.17 -1.23 12.60
C SER A 116 -8.12 -1.22 13.77
N VAL A 117 -7.59 -1.51 14.96
CA VAL A 117 -8.31 -1.38 16.24
C VAL A 117 -7.35 -0.70 17.22
N GLY A 118 -7.76 0.44 17.79
CA GLY A 118 -6.90 1.21 18.68
C GLY A 118 -5.60 1.66 18.00
N ASP A 119 -4.47 1.35 18.61
CA ASP A 119 -3.12 1.63 18.12
C ASP A 119 -2.52 0.46 17.32
N GLU A 120 -3.33 -0.51 16.89
CA GLU A 120 -2.87 -1.67 16.14
C GLU A 120 -3.46 -1.70 14.72
N TRP A 121 -2.57 -1.82 13.74
CA TRP A 121 -2.89 -2.24 12.39
C TRP A 121 -3.19 -3.75 12.35
N ILE A 122 -4.12 -4.12 11.47
CA ILE A 122 -4.57 -5.50 11.24
C ILE A 122 -4.24 -5.88 9.80
N TYR A 123 -3.59 -7.03 9.61
CA TYR A 123 -3.40 -7.57 8.29
C TYR A 123 -4.73 -8.06 7.72
N ARG A 124 -5.25 -7.38 6.70
CA ARG A 124 -6.59 -7.64 6.14
C ARG A 124 -6.84 -9.07 5.65
N ARG A 125 -5.80 -9.86 5.39
CA ARG A 125 -5.91 -11.25 4.95
C ARG A 125 -5.87 -12.27 6.10
N ASP A 126 -5.37 -11.87 7.26
CA ASP A 126 -5.37 -12.68 8.48
C ASP A 126 -5.35 -11.78 9.73
N PRO A 127 -6.49 -11.61 10.42
CA PRO A 127 -6.60 -10.67 11.52
C PRO A 127 -5.80 -11.07 12.76
N ARG A 128 -5.23 -12.29 12.81
CA ARG A 128 -4.30 -12.72 13.86
C ARG A 128 -2.96 -11.99 13.74
N ILE A 129 -2.60 -11.52 12.55
CA ILE A 129 -1.38 -10.77 12.30
C ILE A 129 -1.67 -9.29 12.49
N ARG A 130 -1.06 -8.72 13.52
CA ARG A 130 -1.27 -7.35 13.97
C ARG A 130 0.06 -6.70 14.26
N ARG A 131 0.10 -5.37 14.20
CA ARG A 131 1.30 -4.59 14.51
C ARG A 131 0.91 -3.24 15.07
N ARG A 132 1.65 -2.75 16.06
CA ARG A 132 1.45 -1.40 16.57
C ARG A 132 1.75 -0.38 15.48
N LEU A 133 0.93 0.67 15.40
CA LEU A 133 1.10 1.74 14.41
C LEU A 133 2.46 2.43 14.52
N ALA A 134 2.99 2.56 15.75
CA ALA A 134 4.32 3.11 16.01
C ALA A 134 5.46 2.30 15.38
N ASP A 135 5.24 1.02 15.10
CA ASP A 135 6.24 0.12 14.51
C ASP A 135 5.95 -0.18 13.03
N LEU A 136 4.86 0.35 12.45
CA LEU A 136 4.37 0.00 11.11
C LEU A 136 5.03 0.82 10.00
N VAL A 137 5.50 2.02 10.33
CA VAL A 137 5.98 3.01 9.36
C VAL A 137 7.39 3.44 9.73
N TRP A 138 8.21 3.65 8.71
CA TRP A 138 9.52 4.30 8.84
C TRP A 138 9.56 5.51 7.90
N VAL A 139 10.41 6.49 8.19
CA VAL A 139 10.47 7.75 7.44
C VAL A 139 11.82 7.89 6.75
N SER A 140 11.78 8.21 5.46
CA SER A 140 12.97 8.56 4.66
C SER A 140 12.70 9.82 3.86
N ALA A 141 13.63 10.78 3.91
CA ALA A 141 13.50 12.08 3.27
C ALA A 141 12.16 12.79 3.57
N GLY A 142 11.63 12.63 4.79
CA GLY A 142 10.35 13.22 5.22
C GLY A 142 9.10 12.48 4.71
N VAL A 143 9.26 11.40 3.93
CA VAL A 143 8.15 10.59 3.42
C VAL A 143 7.97 9.34 4.29
N PRO A 144 6.75 9.05 4.79
CA PRO A 144 6.44 7.82 5.50
C PRO A 144 6.28 6.63 4.54
N TYR A 145 6.90 5.49 4.87
CA TYR A 145 6.82 4.24 4.11
C TYR A 145 6.43 3.08 5.03
N LEU A 146 5.71 2.10 4.48
CA LEU A 146 5.48 0.82 5.16
C LEU A 146 6.82 0.13 5.44
N VAL A 147 6.98 -0.42 6.63
CA VAL A 147 8.16 -1.23 6.96
C VAL A 147 8.29 -2.43 6.02
N PRO A 148 9.51 -2.78 5.59
CA PRO A 148 9.74 -3.72 4.50
C PRO A 148 9.21 -5.12 4.79
N GLU A 149 9.31 -5.62 6.02
CA GLU A 149 8.79 -6.94 6.38
C GLU A 149 7.26 -7.04 6.26
N VAL A 150 6.52 -5.96 6.52
CA VAL A 150 5.07 -5.95 6.33
C VAL A 150 4.75 -5.84 4.83
N GLN A 151 5.52 -5.05 4.09
CA GLN A 151 5.36 -4.96 2.63
C GLN A 151 5.64 -6.30 1.92
N LEU A 152 6.64 -7.05 2.37
CA LEU A 152 6.94 -8.39 1.87
C LEU A 152 5.82 -9.37 2.21
N LEU A 153 5.24 -9.31 3.42
CA LEU A 153 4.04 -10.10 3.74
C LEU A 153 2.87 -9.82 2.79
N PHE A 154 2.66 -8.56 2.38
CA PHE A 154 1.63 -8.25 1.36
C PHE A 154 1.94 -8.89 0.00
N LYS A 155 3.22 -8.97 -0.37
CA LYS A 155 3.70 -9.53 -1.64
C LYS A 155 3.67 -11.06 -1.68
N SER A 156 3.70 -11.73 -0.53
CA SER A 156 3.75 -13.20 -0.43
C SER A 156 2.46 -13.93 -0.88
N LYS A 157 1.30 -13.26 -0.90
CA LYS A 157 0.03 -13.93 -1.26
C LYS A 157 0.01 -14.47 -2.69
N THR A 158 0.58 -13.73 -3.64
CA THR A 158 0.64 -14.11 -5.05
C THR A 158 1.90 -13.51 -5.63
N VAL A 159 3.00 -14.25 -5.47
CA VAL A 159 4.34 -13.78 -5.84
C VAL A 159 4.45 -13.69 -7.36
N ARG A 160 4.64 -12.46 -7.87
CA ARG A 160 5.02 -12.20 -9.27
C ARG A 160 6.55 -12.07 -9.36
N PRO A 161 7.16 -12.09 -10.56
CA PRO A 161 8.60 -11.90 -10.70
C PRO A 161 9.14 -10.62 -10.02
N LYS A 162 8.40 -9.50 -10.10
CA LYS A 162 8.76 -8.26 -9.39
C LYS A 162 8.66 -8.36 -7.86
N ASP A 163 7.81 -9.25 -7.35
CA ASP A 163 7.68 -9.47 -5.91
C ASP A 163 8.82 -10.37 -5.37
N GLU A 164 9.29 -11.33 -6.18
CA GLU A 164 10.50 -12.12 -5.87
C GLU A 164 11.74 -11.23 -5.83
N GLN A 165 11.93 -10.38 -6.84
CA GLN A 165 13.04 -9.41 -6.85
C GLN A 165 12.99 -8.49 -5.62
N ASP A 166 11.81 -7.97 -5.28
CA ASP A 166 11.62 -7.12 -4.10
C ASP A 166 12.00 -7.86 -2.79
N PHE A 167 11.76 -9.18 -2.71
CA PHE A 167 12.18 -10.02 -1.59
C PHE A 167 13.69 -10.27 -1.58
N GLU A 168 14.28 -10.66 -2.71
CA GLU A 168 15.72 -10.92 -2.84
C GLU A 168 16.56 -9.69 -2.52
N ASP A 169 16.14 -8.50 -2.98
CA ASP A 169 16.83 -7.24 -2.72
C ASP A 169 16.69 -6.78 -1.25
N GLY A 170 15.48 -6.93 -0.69
CA GLY A 170 15.17 -6.48 0.66
C GLY A 170 15.74 -7.40 1.76
N LEU A 171 15.73 -8.71 1.54
CA LEU A 171 16.06 -9.71 2.55
C LEU A 171 17.44 -9.49 3.20
N PRO A 172 18.55 -9.21 2.48
CA PRO A 172 19.86 -8.98 3.07
C PRO A 172 19.91 -7.77 4.02
N LEU A 173 19.01 -6.80 3.84
CA LEU A 173 18.97 -5.54 4.60
C LEU A 173 18.03 -5.59 5.81
N LEU A 174 17.11 -6.56 5.86
CA LEU A 174 16.25 -6.76 7.04
C LEU A 174 17.09 -7.08 8.29
N ASP A 175 16.80 -6.40 9.39
CA ASP A 175 17.39 -6.71 10.68
C ASP A 175 16.85 -8.06 11.24
N PRO A 176 17.48 -8.63 12.28
CA PRO A 176 17.04 -9.91 12.86
C PRO A 176 15.60 -9.91 13.38
N ARG A 177 15.08 -8.79 13.88
CA ARG A 177 13.71 -8.65 14.37
C ARG A 177 12.72 -8.59 13.21
N GLN A 178 13.03 -7.84 12.16
CA GLN A 178 12.22 -7.75 10.94
C GLN A 178 12.12 -9.11 10.25
N ARG A 179 13.25 -9.84 10.12
CA ARG A 179 13.27 -11.21 9.58
C ARG A 179 12.45 -12.18 10.42
N ALA A 180 12.60 -12.11 11.75
CA ALA A 180 11.81 -12.96 12.65
C ALA A 180 10.31 -12.69 12.51
N TRP A 181 9.91 -11.41 12.50
CA TRP A 181 8.51 -11.02 12.31
C TRP A 181 7.95 -11.52 10.97
N LEU A 182 8.68 -11.33 9.86
CA LEU A 182 8.26 -11.82 8.54
C LEU A 182 8.12 -13.35 8.54
N ARG A 183 9.07 -14.07 9.13
CA ARG A 183 9.02 -15.54 9.22
C ARG A 183 7.79 -16.01 9.98
N ASP A 184 7.49 -15.41 11.11
CA ASP A 184 6.33 -15.80 11.93
C ASP A 184 5.02 -15.45 11.24
N ALA A 185 4.93 -14.28 10.60
CA ALA A 185 3.77 -13.88 9.80
C ALA A 185 3.55 -14.81 8.60
N LEU A 186 4.61 -15.16 7.86
CA LEU A 186 4.53 -16.11 6.74
C LEU A 186 4.10 -17.49 7.21
N ARG A 187 4.66 -18.01 8.32
CA ARG A 187 4.22 -19.29 8.90
C ARG A 187 2.74 -19.29 9.29
N ALA A 188 2.22 -18.16 9.75
CA ALA A 188 0.80 -18.07 10.13
C ALA A 188 -0.14 -18.13 8.93
N VAL A 189 0.26 -17.57 7.77
CA VAL A 189 -0.58 -17.50 6.55
C VAL A 189 -0.37 -18.68 5.59
N ASP A 190 0.88 -19.10 5.41
CA ASP A 190 1.30 -20.20 4.54
C ASP A 190 2.61 -20.82 5.08
N PRO A 191 2.52 -21.87 5.90
CA PRO A 191 3.69 -22.59 6.42
C PRO A 191 4.60 -23.19 5.35
N SER A 192 4.13 -23.31 4.10
CA SER A 192 4.87 -23.88 2.97
C SER A 192 5.48 -22.83 2.05
N HIS A 193 5.34 -21.53 2.39
CA HIS A 193 5.79 -20.44 1.53
C HIS A 193 7.31 -20.53 1.25
N ALA A 194 7.70 -20.43 -0.02
CA ALA A 194 9.08 -20.64 -0.47
C ALA A 194 10.10 -19.74 0.25
N TRP A 195 9.75 -18.47 0.49
CA TRP A 195 10.60 -17.51 1.20
C TRP A 195 11.00 -17.94 2.62
N LEU A 196 10.26 -18.85 3.27
CA LEU A 196 10.62 -19.37 4.60
C LEU A 196 11.96 -20.11 4.61
N ALA A 197 12.39 -20.67 3.47
CA ALA A 197 13.69 -21.34 3.36
C ALA A 197 14.88 -20.36 3.43
N ALA A 198 14.66 -19.09 3.08
CA ALA A 198 15.67 -18.05 3.04
C ALA A 198 15.66 -17.12 4.28
N LEU A 199 14.58 -17.17 5.08
CA LEU A 199 14.41 -16.38 6.31
C LEU A 199 15.01 -17.07 7.52
#